data_AF-A0A8T5RWL0-F1
#
_entry.id   AF-A0A8T5RWL0-F1
#
_cell.length_a   1.000
_cell.length_b   1.000
_cell.length_c   1.000
_cell.angle_alpha   90.00
_cell.angle_beta   90.00
_cell.angle_gamma   90.00
#
_symmetry.space_group_name_H-M   'P 1'
#
loop_
_entity.id
_entity.type
_entity.pdbx_description
1 polymer ?
#
loop_
_entity_poly.entity_id
_entity_poly.type
_entity_poly.pdbx_seq_one_letter_code
_entity_poly.pdbx_strand_id
1 'polypeptide(L)' 'MEELLKKEFPYINPLTLEELLMKLESRSIVNVFRVSKTKKMIVLNKRTQEIKSEIMEELN' A
#
# COMPACT_ATOMS: atom_id res chain seq x y z
N MET A 1 -6.72 1.48 11.60
CA MET A 1 -6.06 1.98 10.37
C MET A 1 -6.91 3.10 9.75
N GLU A 2 -8.23 2.92 9.67
CA GLU A 2 -9.18 3.96 9.26
C GLU A 2 -9.11 5.24 10.10
N GLU A 3 -9.01 5.16 11.44
CA GLU A 3 -8.99 6.37 12.29
C GLU A 3 -7.74 7.25 12.13
N LEU A 4 -6.57 6.64 11.85
CA LEU A 4 -5.32 7.38 11.64
C LEU A 4 -5.29 8.06 10.27
N LEU A 5 -5.73 7.33 9.23
CA LEU A 5 -5.78 7.86 7.87
C LEU A 5 -6.86 8.93 7.68
N LYS A 6 -8.02 8.82 8.35
CA LYS A 6 -9.06 9.87 8.32
C LYS A 6 -8.62 11.17 8.99
N LYS A 7 -7.67 11.12 9.94
CA LYS A 7 -7.18 12.30 10.67
C LYS A 7 -6.18 13.13 9.87
N GLU A 8 -5.28 12.47 9.14
CA GLU A 8 -4.29 13.16 8.29
C GLU A 8 -4.76 13.36 6.85
N PHE A 9 -5.65 12.49 6.34
CA PHE A 9 -6.15 12.52 4.96
C PHE A 9 -7.65 12.22 4.91
N PRO A 10 -8.52 13.19 5.27
CA PRO A 10 -9.97 12.99 5.43
C PRO A 10 -10.69 12.56 4.14
N TYR A 11 -10.04 12.67 2.98
CA TYR A 11 -10.62 12.38 1.66
C TYR A 11 -10.24 11.02 1.08
N ILE A 12 -9.41 10.22 1.78
CA ILE A 12 -9.05 8.91 1.27
C ILE A 12 -10.24 7.96 1.41
N ASN A 13 -10.82 7.58 0.28
CA ASN A 13 -11.85 6.56 0.20
C ASN A 13 -11.26 5.19 0.60
N PRO A 14 -11.76 4.55 1.67
CA PRO A 14 -11.25 3.26 2.14
C PRO A 14 -11.31 2.16 1.08
N LEU A 15 -12.33 2.17 0.21
CA LEU A 15 -12.47 1.19 -0.88
C LEU A 15 -11.36 1.37 -1.92
N THR A 16 -11.07 2.61 -2.31
CA THR A 16 -9.99 2.93 -3.24
C THR A 16 -8.63 2.57 -2.65
N LEU A 17 -8.42 2.81 -1.36
CA LEU A 17 -7.20 2.40 -0.66
C LEU A 17 -7.04 0.88 -0.63
N GLU A 18 -8.12 0.15 -0.37
CA GLU A 18 -8.11 -1.32 -0.37
C GLU A 18 -7.82 -1.87 -1.77
N GLU A 19 -8.43 -1.31 -2.80
CA GLU A 19 -8.14 -1.66 -4.20
C GLU A 19 -6.68 -1.38 -4.57
N LEU A 20 -6.13 -0.24 -4.15
CA LEU A 20 -4.73 0.11 -4.37
C LEU A 20 -3.79 -0.91 -3.69
N LEU A 21 -4.06 -1.24 -2.43
CA LEU A 21 -3.26 -2.21 -1.69
C LEU A 21 -3.31 -3.60 -2.33
N MET A 22 -4.47 -4.04 -2.83
CA MET A 22 -4.59 -5.29 -3.58
C MET A 22 -3.76 -5.28 -4.87
N LYS A 23 -3.76 -4.15 -5.61
CA LYS A 23 -2.92 -3.99 -6.82
C LYS A 23 -1.42 -4.02 -6.51
N LEU A 24 -1.00 -3.43 -5.38
CA LEU A 24 0.40 -3.44 -4.97
C LEU A 24 0.84 -4.83 -4.48
N GLU A 25 -0.05 -5.55 -3.80
CA GLU A 25 0.18 -6.92 -3.36
C GLU A 25 0.29 -7.90 -4.53
N SER A 26 -0.59 -7.81 -5.53
CA SER A 26 -0.51 -8.66 -6.73
C SER A 26 0.76 -8.45 -7.55
N ARG A 27 1.34 -7.25 -7.47
CA ARG A 27 2.65 -6.91 -8.06
C ARG A 27 3.84 -7.28 -7.18
N SER A 28 3.62 -7.97 -6.06
CA SER A 28 4.66 -8.35 -5.10
C SER A 28 5.45 -7.17 -4.50
N ILE A 29 4.90 -5.95 -4.54
CA ILE A 29 5.52 -4.73 -4.00
C ILE A 29 5.39 -4.70 -2.48
N VAL A 30 4.20 -5.03 -1.97
CA VAL A 30 3.89 -5.08 -0.54
C VAL A 30 3.23 -6.40 -0.17
N ASN A 31 3.34 -6.79 1.09
CA ASN A 31 2.52 -7.83 1.70
C ASN A 31 1.58 -7.20 2.71
N VAL A 32 0.29 -7.55 2.68
CA VAL A 32 -0.72 -6.99 3.59
C VAL A 32 -1.20 -8.06 4.57
N PHE A 33 -0.81 -7.93 5.84
CA PHE A 33 -1.22 -8.86 6.89
C PHE A 33 -2.35 -8.29 7.72
N ARG A 34 -3.38 -9.10 8.00
CA ARG A 34 -4.41 -8.73 8.98
C ARG A 34 -3.90 -9.01 10.39
N VAL A 35 -3.78 -7.98 11.21
CA VAL A 35 -3.37 -8.09 12.62
C VAL A 35 -4.60 -8.15 13.54
N SER A 36 -5.66 -7.43 13.20
CA SER A 36 -6.94 -7.49 13.92
C SER A 36 -8.11 -7.15 13.00
N LYS A 37 -9.34 -7.06 13.55
CA LYS A 37 -10.53 -6.70 12.76
C LYS A 37 -10.37 -5.36 12.02
N THR A 38 -9.71 -4.38 12.63
CA THR A 38 -9.58 -3.00 12.13
C THR A 38 -8.13 -2.56 11.88
N LYS A 39 -7.17 -3.49 12.06
CA LYS A 39 -5.74 -3.22 11.91
C LYS A 39 -5.13 -4.19 10.91
N LYS A 40 -4.52 -3.61 9.87
CA LYS A 40 -3.66 -4.31 8.92
C LYS A 40 -2.22 -3.83 9.12
N MET A 41 -1.26 -4.65 8.73
CA MET A 41 0.17 -4.34 8.68
C MET A 41 0.61 -4.48 7.24
N ILE A 42 1.31 -3.48 6.71
CA ILE A 42 1.79 -3.45 5.33
C ILE A 42 3.31 -3.54 5.40
N VAL A 43 3.89 -4.55 4.75
CA VAL A 43 5.33 -4.79 4.72
C VAL A 43 5.82 -4.60 3.29
N LEU A 44 6.80 -3.73 3.08
CA LEU A 44 7.45 -3.56 1.78
C LEU A 44 8.33 -4.77 1.47
N ASN A 45 8.24 -5.30 0.26
CA ASN A 45 9.03 -6.45 -0.14
C ASN A 45 10.48 -6.02 -0.45
N LYS A 46 11.48 -6.88 -0.23
CA LYS A 46 12.90 -6.49 -0.42
C LYS A 46 13.24 -6.18 -1.89
N ARG A 47 12.48 -6.74 -2.85
CA ARG A 47 12.58 -6.44 -4.30
C ARG A 47 12.03 -5.07 -4.69
N THR A 48 11.49 -4.28 -3.75
CA THR A 48 10.97 -2.94 -4.05
C THR A 48 12.05 -2.01 -4.60
N GLN A 49 13.35 -2.27 -4.36
CA GLN A 49 14.41 -1.47 -4.99
C GLN A 49 14.44 -1.62 -6.52
N GLU A 50 14.24 -2.83 -7.05
CA GLU A 50 14.17 -3.07 -8.50
C GLU A 50 12.94 -2.37 -9.10
N ILE A 51 11.80 -2.50 -8.43
CA ILE A 51 10.54 -1.86 -8.86
C ILE A 51 10.64 -0.33 -8.78
N LYS A 52 11.31 0.21 -7.76
CA LYS A 52 11.53 1.65 -7.62
C LYS A 52 12.43 2.17 -8.73
N SER A 53 13.47 1.43 -9.10
CA SER A 53 14.35 1.80 -10.22
C SER A 53 13.58 1.79 -11.53
N GLU A 54 12.81 0.74 -11.82
CA GLU A 54 11.95 0.66 -13.02
C GLU A 54 10.96 1.84 -13.11
N ILE A 55 10.25 2.13 -12.02
CA ILE A 55 9.28 3.24 -11.98
C ILE A 55 9.98 4.60 -12.16
N MET A 56 11.14 4.79 -11.56
CA MET A 56 11.90 6.04 -11.69
C MET A 56 12.53 6.20 -13.08
N GLU A 57 12.85 5.09 -13.76
CA GLU A 57 13.29 5.10 -15.15
C GLU A 57 12.14 5.38 -16.12
N GLU A 58 10.94 4.84 -15.90
CA GLU A 58 9.76 5.15 -16.72
C GLU A 58 9.25 6.59 -16.56
N LEU A 59 9.63 7.27 -15.46
CA LEU A 59 9.24 8.66 -15.18
C LEU A 59 10.20 9.71 -15.76
N ASN A 60 11.37 9.31 -16.28
CA ASN A 60 12.37 10.19 -16.90
C ASN A 60 12.30 10.14 -18.44
#